data_AF-A0A9W4X173-F1
#
_entry.id   AF-A0A9W4X173-F1
#
_cell.length_a   1.000
_cell.length_b   1.000
_cell.length_c   1.000
_cell.angle_alpha   90.00
_cell.angle_beta   90.00
_cell.angle_gamma   90.00
#
_symmetry.space_group_name_H-M   'P 1'
#
loop_
_entity.id
_entity.type
_entity.pdbx_description
1 polymer ?
#
loop_
_entity_poly.entity_id
_entity_poly.type
_entity_poly.pdbx_seq_one_letter_code
_entity_poly.pdbx_strand_id
1 'polypeptide(L)'
;MVLIDFYTNELSASTMAGIQKKTRFFHGLGMILTWCLLFPISIYIVRFHKHTNNYLKIHRSIQVLGGISISTFGAAAIATMKETKAPHAWMGLTIYSLVFVQLGLGFAAIWGQAAVVS
;
A
#
# COMPACT_ATOMS: atom_id res chain seq x y z
N MET A 1 15.55 -18.44 -14.47
CA MET A 1 14.59 -17.93 -15.48
C MET A 1 13.42 -18.90 -15.49
N VAL A 2 12.23 -18.47 -15.06
CA VAL A 2 11.02 -19.31 -15.05
C VAL A 2 10.35 -19.13 -16.42
N LEU A 3 10.24 -20.21 -17.20
CA LEU A 3 9.48 -20.22 -18.44
C LEU A 3 7.99 -20.33 -18.06
N ILE A 4 7.20 -19.32 -18.39
CA ILE A 4 5.74 -19.37 -18.22
C ILE A 4 5.18 -19.97 -19.52
N ASP A 5 4.64 -21.19 -19.43
CA ASP A 5 3.90 -21.81 -20.52
C ASP A 5 2.44 -21.37 -20.44
N PHE A 6 1.98 -20.63 -21.45
CA PHE A 6 0.62 -20.08 -21.51
C PHE A 6 -0.41 -21.07 -22.10
N TYR A 7 0.03 -22.24 -22.59
CA TYR A 7 -0.84 -23.19 -23.29
C TYR A 7 -1.33 -24.36 -22.42
N THR A 8 -0.71 -24.56 -21.25
CA THR A 8 -1.13 -25.55 -20.25
C THR A 8 -1.64 -24.82 -19.01
N ASN A 9 -2.96 -24.56 -18.95
CA ASN A 9 -3.63 -23.77 -17.90
C ASN A 9 -3.65 -24.41 -16.49
N GLU A 10 -2.69 -25.26 -16.15
CA GLU A 10 -2.64 -25.99 -14.89
C GLU A 10 -1.40 -25.53 -14.11
N LEU A 11 -1.51 -24.36 -13.45
CA LEU A 11 -0.58 -24.02 -12.38
C LEU A 11 -0.68 -25.11 -11.31
N SER A 12 0.33 -25.97 -11.22
CA SER A 12 0.31 -27.09 -10.28
C SER A 12 0.03 -26.59 -8.86
N ALA A 13 -0.73 -27.35 -8.08
CA ALA A 13 -1.12 -26.98 -6.72
C ALA A 13 0.11 -26.64 -5.83
N SER A 14 1.26 -27.29 -6.07
CA SER A 14 2.52 -27.01 -5.39
C SER A 14 3.11 -25.64 -5.76
N THR A 15 3.02 -25.24 -7.04
CA THR A 15 3.45 -23.92 -7.52
C THR A 15 2.57 -22.83 -6.91
N MET A 16 1.25 -23.02 -6.89
CA MET A 16 0.31 -22.07 -6.29
C MET A 16 0.55 -21.91 -4.78
N ALA A 17 0.78 -23.00 -4.05
CA ALA A 17 1.12 -22.95 -2.64
C ALA A 17 2.45 -22.20 -2.37
N GLY A 18 3.44 -22.40 -3.23
CA GLY A 18 4.71 -21.67 -3.18
C GLY A 18 4.54 -20.16 -3.37
N ILE A 19 3.74 -19.75 -4.36
CA ILE A 19 3.40 -18.34 -4.61
C ILE A 19 2.67 -17.77 -3.39
N GLN A 20 1.64 -18.45 -2.88
CA GLN A 20 0.89 -18.01 -1.70
C GLN A 20 1.78 -17.77 -0.48
N LYS A 21 2.73 -18.68 -0.20
CA LYS A 21 3.65 -18.54 0.93
C LYS A 21 4.55 -17.31 0.77
N LYS A 22 5.13 -17.11 -0.43
CA LYS A 22 5.97 -15.94 -0.72
C LYS A 22 5.17 -14.64 -0.65
N THR A 23 3.99 -14.60 -1.26
CA THR A 23 3.12 -13.42 -1.24
C THR A 23 2.70 -13.04 0.17
N ARG A 24 2.34 -14.01 1.04
CA ARG A 24 2.03 -13.74 2.45
C ARG A 24 3.22 -13.13 3.19
N PHE A 25 4.43 -13.64 2.96
CA PHE A 25 5.64 -13.10 3.58
C PHE A 25 5.91 -11.65 3.15
N PHE A 26 5.90 -11.38 1.83
CA PHE A 26 6.12 -10.04 1.31
C PHE A 26 4.98 -9.07 1.66
N HIS A 27 3.74 -9.55 1.71
CA HIS A 27 2.61 -8.79 2.21
C HIS A 27 2.85 -8.33 3.65
N GLY A 28 3.17 -9.26 4.56
CA GLY A 28 3.45 -8.92 5.96
C GLY A 28 4.61 -7.93 6.10
N LEU A 29 5.70 -8.14 5.35
CA LEU A 29 6.85 -7.23 5.36
C LEU A 29 6.48 -5.82 4.87
N GLY A 30 5.79 -5.72 3.73
CA GLY A 30 5.34 -4.45 3.17
C GLY A 30 4.36 -3.71 4.08
N MET A 31 3.46 -4.44 4.74
CA MET A 31 2.54 -3.87 5.72
C MET A 31 3.30 -3.33 6.94
N ILE A 32 4.24 -4.09 7.52
CA ILE A 32 5.05 -3.60 8.65
C ILE A 32 5.85 -2.34 8.27
N LEU A 33 6.55 -2.37 7.13
CA LEU A 33 7.33 -1.21 6.69
C LEU A 33 6.45 0.03 6.50
N THR A 34 5.26 -0.13 5.95
CA THR A 34 4.38 1.00 5.68
C THR A 34 3.72 1.54 6.96
N TRP A 35 3.12 0.65 7.75
CA TRP A 35 2.33 1.01 8.93
C TRP A 35 3.19 1.40 10.13
N CYS A 36 4.38 0.80 10.29
CA CYS A 36 5.25 1.05 11.45
C CYS A 36 6.37 2.05 11.16
N LEU A 37 6.76 2.27 9.91
CA LEU A 37 7.84 3.21 9.57
C LEU A 37 7.34 4.36 8.70
N LEU A 38 6.90 4.11 7.47
CA LEU A 38 6.61 5.18 6.50
C LEU A 38 5.52 6.14 7.00
N PHE A 39 4.34 5.63 7.35
CA PHE A 39 3.23 6.48 7.78
C PHE A 39 3.50 7.19 9.11
N PRO A 40 4.01 6.54 10.17
CA PRO A 40 4.39 7.23 11.40
C PRO A 40 5.43 8.34 11.18
N ILE A 41 6.47 8.09 10.38
CA ILE A 41 7.50 9.11 10.05
C ILE A 41 6.84 10.28 9.29
N SER A 42 5.98 9.98 8.33
CA SER A 42 5.25 11.00 7.56
C SER A 42 4.39 11.89 8.46
N ILE A 43 3.68 11.31 9.45
CA ILE A 43 2.87 12.05 10.42
C ILE A 43 3.75 12.84 11.39
N TYR A 44 4.85 12.25 11.85
CA TYR A 44 5.81 12.90 12.74
C TYR A 44 6.37 14.18 12.12
N ILE A 45 6.73 14.15 10.83
CA ILE A 45 7.28 15.31 10.13
C ILE A 45 6.28 16.48 10.10
N VAL A 46 5.02 16.23 9.77
CA VAL A 46 4.00 17.31 9.74
C VAL A 46 3.58 17.81 11.12
N ARG A 47 3.76 16.99 12.17
CA ARG A 47 3.45 17.41 13.54
C ARG A 47 4.59 18.17 14.20
N PHE A 48 5.83 17.71 14.04
CA PHE A 48 6.96 18.19 14.85
C PHE A 48 8.06 18.90 14.04
N HIS A 49 8.14 18.71 12.72
CA HIS A 49 9.19 19.28 11.86
C HIS A 49 8.67 20.37 10.90
N LYS A 50 7.69 21.17 11.35
CA LYS A 50 7.09 22.25 10.55
C LYS A 50 8.05 23.38 10.18
N HIS A 51 9.17 23.50 10.90
CA HIS A 51 10.19 24.52 10.65
C HIS A 51 10.97 24.27 9.35
N THR A 52 10.91 23.07 8.77
CA THR A 52 11.55 22.76 7.50
C THR A 52 10.66 23.20 6.35
N ASN A 53 11.13 24.10 5.47
CA ASN A 53 10.36 24.64 4.33
C ASN A 53 9.70 23.58 3.41
N ASN A 54 10.19 22.34 3.43
CA ASN A 54 9.71 21.23 2.61
C ASN A 54 8.87 20.19 3.36
N TYR A 55 8.47 20.42 4.61
CA TYR A 55 7.80 19.41 5.45
C TYR A 55 6.55 18.78 4.79
N LEU A 56 5.71 19.57 4.12
CA LEU A 56 4.54 19.07 3.37
C LEU A 56 4.93 18.25 2.14
N LYS A 57 5.99 18.64 1.42
CA LYS A 57 6.51 17.88 0.28
C LYS A 57 7.02 16.51 0.74
N ILE A 58 7.78 16.48 1.84
CA ILE A 58 8.30 15.24 2.42
C ILE A 58 7.16 14.34 2.89
N HIS A 59 6.18 14.88 3.62
CA HIS A 59 4.99 14.17 4.04
C HIS A 59 4.29 13.49 2.86
N ARG A 60 3.99 14.26 1.82
CA ARG A 60 3.33 13.77 0.61
C ARG A 60 4.14 12.66 -0.06
N SER A 61 5.45 12.85 -0.25
CA SER A 61 6.30 11.83 -0.86
C SER A 61 6.25 10.52 -0.07
N ILE A 62 6.33 10.58 1.26
CA ILE A 62 6.25 9.38 2.09
C ILE A 62 4.84 8.76 2.07
N GLN A 63 3.77 9.57 2.05
CA GLN A 63 2.39 9.07 1.91
C GLN A 63 2.19 8.35 0.57
N VAL A 64 2.74 8.88 -0.53
CA VAL A 64 2.67 8.25 -1.85
C VAL A 64 3.48 6.95 -1.89
N LEU A 65 4.70 6.94 -1.34
CA LEU A 65 5.51 5.72 -1.25
C LEU A 65 4.81 4.64 -0.42
N GLY A 66 4.23 5.00 0.72
CA GLY A 66 3.42 4.09 1.53
C GLY A 66 2.15 3.62 0.80
N GLY A 67 1.49 4.52 0.06
CA GLY A 67 0.35 4.20 -0.79
C GLY A 67 0.68 3.18 -1.88
N ILE A 68 1.80 3.34 -2.57
CA ILE A 68 2.29 2.37 -3.59
C ILE A 68 2.56 1.01 -2.94
N SER A 69 3.21 1.00 -1.78
CA SER A 69 3.48 -0.22 -1.00
C SER A 69 2.18 -0.95 -0.62
N ILE A 70 1.22 -0.25 0.00
CA ILE A 70 -0.08 -0.84 0.37
C ILE A 70 -0.82 -1.33 -0.87
N SER A 71 -0.84 -0.55 -1.96
CA SER A 71 -1.49 -0.92 -3.21
C SER A 71 -0.95 -2.24 -3.74
N THR A 72 0.38 -2.37 -3.81
CA THR A 72 1.09 -3.52 -4.37
C THR A 72 0.91 -4.76 -3.50
N PHE A 73 1.25 -4.65 -2.22
CA PHE A 73 1.25 -5.79 -1.30
C PHE A 73 -0.17 -6.18 -0.86
N GLY A 74 -1.08 -5.21 -0.78
CA GLY A 74 -2.51 -5.46 -0.54
C GLY A 74 -3.16 -6.17 -1.72
N ALA A 75 -2.94 -5.69 -2.95
CA ALA A 75 -3.47 -6.35 -4.15
C ALA A 75 -2.90 -7.76 -4.32
N ALA A 76 -1.60 -7.96 -4.08
CA ALA A 76 -0.98 -9.28 -4.12
C ALA A 76 -1.59 -10.25 -3.09
N ALA A 77 -1.87 -9.78 -1.87
CA ALA A 77 -2.54 -10.60 -0.86
C ALA A 77 -3.97 -10.95 -1.26
N ILE A 78 -4.74 -9.99 -1.78
CA ILE A 78 -6.10 -10.22 -2.27
C ILE A 78 -6.10 -11.25 -3.40
N ALA A 79 -5.18 -11.12 -4.37
CA ALA A 79 -5.06 -12.01 -5.52
C ALA A 79 -4.67 -13.45 -5.16
N THR A 80 -4.12 -13.68 -3.96
CA THR A 80 -3.64 -15.00 -3.53
C THR A 80 -4.39 -15.56 -2.31
N MET A 81 -5.40 -14.85 -1.82
CA MET A 81 -6.20 -15.23 -0.66
C MET A 81 -7.11 -16.41 -0.98
N LYS A 82 -7.14 -17.42 -0.10
CA LYS A 82 -8.11 -18.55 -0.16
C LYS A 82 -9.32 -18.32 0.74
N GLU A 83 -9.11 -17.71 1.90
CA GLU A 83 -10.12 -17.54 2.94
C GLU A 83 -10.48 -16.06 3.11
N THR A 84 -11.65 -15.65 2.63
CA THR A 84 -12.11 -14.25 2.64
C THR A 84 -12.88 -13.86 3.91
N LYS A 85 -13.24 -14.85 4.74
CA LYS A 85 -14.07 -14.64 5.95
C LYS A 85 -13.27 -14.23 7.19
N ALA A 86 -11.94 -14.18 7.10
CA ALA A 86 -11.10 -13.80 8.24
C ALA A 86 -11.33 -12.33 8.62
N PRO A 87 -11.48 -11.99 9.92
CA PRO A 87 -11.64 -10.59 10.36
C PRO A 87 -10.52 -9.66 9.89
N HIS A 88 -9.28 -10.18 9.84
CA HIS A 88 -8.13 -9.46 9.32
C HIS A 88 -8.30 -9.06 7.85
N ALA A 89 -8.90 -9.91 7.01
CA ALA A 89 -9.11 -9.63 5.60
C ALA A 89 -10.11 -8.48 5.40
N TRP A 90 -11.21 -8.48 6.17
CA TRP A 90 -12.19 -7.40 6.13
C TRP A 90 -11.64 -6.08 6.66
N MET A 91 -10.97 -6.11 7.81
CA MET A 91 -10.31 -4.92 8.35
C MET A 91 -9.27 -4.36 7.36
N GLY A 92 -8.45 -5.25 6.79
CA GLY A 92 -7.45 -4.90 5.79
C GLY A 92 -8.07 -4.26 4.56
N LEU A 93 -9.18 -4.80 4.05
CA LEU A 93 -9.91 -4.25 2.90
C LEU A 93 -10.48 -2.87 3.21
N THR A 94 -11.11 -2.68 4.37
CA THR A 94 -11.65 -1.38 4.79
C THR A 94 -10.54 -0.32 4.86
N ILE A 95 -9.44 -0.63 5.54
CA ILE A 95 -8.30 0.28 5.66
C ILE A 95 -7.68 0.55 4.29
N TYR A 96 -7.52 -0.48 3.45
CA TYR A 96 -7.02 -0.36 2.09
C TYR A 96 -7.84 0.66 1.30
N SER A 97 -9.17 0.51 1.26
CA SER A 97 -10.06 1.46 0.58
C SER A 97 -9.97 2.88 1.13
N LEU A 98 -9.91 3.04 2.46
CA LEU A 98 -9.80 4.35 3.10
C LEU A 98 -8.48 5.05 2.76
N VAL A 99 -7.37 4.33 2.60
CA VAL A 99 -6.09 4.91 2.18
C VAL A 99 -6.18 5.54 0.80
N PHE A 100 -6.88 4.92 -0.16
CA PHE A 100 -7.09 5.54 -1.48
C PHE A 100 -7.94 6.81 -1.39
N VAL A 101 -8.99 6.78 -0.58
CA VAL A 101 -9.81 7.97 -0.33
C VAL A 101 -8.96 9.08 0.30
N GLN A 102 -8.16 8.75 1.32
CA GLN A 102 -7.26 9.70 2.00
C GLN A 102 -6.25 10.32 1.03
N LEU A 103 -5.60 9.51 0.17
CA LEU A 103 -4.64 10.00 -0.82
C LEU A 103 -5.32 10.88 -1.88
N GLY A 104 -6.49 10.46 -2.38
CA GLY A 104 -7.29 11.23 -3.33
C GLY A 104 -7.68 12.60 -2.78
N LEU A 105 -8.21 12.63 -1.55
CA LEU A 105 -8.55 13.89 -0.86
C LEU A 105 -7.31 14.75 -0.61
N GLY A 106 -6.16 14.14 -0.26
CA GLY A 106 -4.90 14.85 -0.08
C GLY A 106 -4.41 15.54 -1.37
N PHE A 107 -4.52 14.87 -2.51
CA PHE A 107 -4.19 15.48 -3.81
C PHE A 107 -5.18 16.57 -4.20
N ALA A 108 -6.49 16.33 -4.03
CA ALA A 108 -7.52 17.32 -4.32
C ALA A 108 -7.34 18.61 -3.49
N ALA A 109 -6.98 18.47 -2.21
CA ALA A 109 -6.71 19.62 -1.33
C ALA A 109 -5.51 20.45 -1.81
N ILE A 110 -4.42 19.80 -2.23
CA ILE A 110 -3.22 20.49 -2.75
C ILE A 110 -3.53 21.18 -4.07
N TRP A 111 -4.28 20.52 -4.96
CA TRP A 111 -4.70 21.12 -6.21
C TRP A 111 -5.60 22.34 -5.99
N GLY A 112 -6.57 22.24 -5.08
CA GLY A 112 -7.44 23.35 -4.70
C GLY A 112 -6.66 24.53 -4.11
N GLN A 113 -5.65 24.27 -3.27
CA GLN A 113 -4.75 25.32 -2.78
C GLN A 113 -4.01 25.99 -3.95
N ALA A 114 -3.39 25.22 -4.83
CA ALA A 114 -2.66 25.76 -5.98
C ALA A 114 -3.53 26.64 -6.89
N ALA A 115 -4.79 26.25 -7.11
CA ALA A 115 -5.73 26.99 -7.96
C ALA A 115 -6.21 28.33 -7.37
N VAL A 116 -6.10 28.53 -6.05
CA VAL A 116 -6.52 29.79 -5.38
C VAL A 116 -5.39 30.80 -5.27
N VAL A 117 -4.12 30.34 -5.22
CA VAL A 117 -2.93 31.20 -5.16
C VAL A 117 -2.25 31.43 -6.52
N SER A 118 -2.77 30.83 -7.60
CA SER A 118 -2.36 31.08 -9.00
C SER A 118 -3.18 32.20 -9.63
#